data_AF-A0A0D2EEJ6-F1
#
_entry.id   AF-A0A0D2EEJ6-F1
#
_cell.length_a   1.000
_cell.length_b   1.000
_cell.length_c   1.000
_cell.angle_alpha   90.00
_cell.angle_beta   90.00
_cell.angle_gamma   90.00
#
_symmetry.space_group_name_H-M   'P 1'
#
loop_
_entity.id
_entity.type
_entity.pdbx_description
1 polymer ?
#
loop_
_entity_poly.entity_id
_entity_poly.type
_entity_poly.pdbx_seq_one_letter_code
_entity_poly.pdbx_strand_id
1 'polypeptide(L)'
;MTDLPPEIQAHNQEMRESFYALATPLNLTLLLAFLALLYFRLRPSTPPSLPKGPAPIVFQTYTPRTLLKNNGKDSAPVYLAVRGKVYDVTSGRNFYGPGGPYENFAGRDATRGLACQSFDEDMLTKDLDGPLDPCDDLPPEQLENLKGWIERFDEKYLVVGKLVPFKKTDFH
;
A
#
# COMPACT_ATOMS: atom_id res chain seq x y z
N MET A 1 58.96 57.63 -0.32
CA MET A 1 58.66 56.19 -0.17
C MET A 1 59.38 55.75 1.08
N THR A 2 58.67 55.63 2.19
CA THR A 2 59.29 55.41 3.51
C THR A 2 59.49 53.91 3.67
N ASP A 3 60.73 53.47 3.69
CA ASP A 3 61.06 52.09 4.00
C ASP A 3 60.57 51.75 5.40
N LEU A 4 59.99 50.56 5.54
CA LEU A 4 59.46 50.06 6.82
C LEU A 4 60.60 50.03 7.86
N PRO A 5 60.35 50.41 9.13
CA PRO A 5 61.31 50.28 10.22
C PRO A 5 61.92 48.87 10.29
N PRO A 6 63.23 48.73 10.60
CA PRO A 6 63.94 47.44 10.57
C PRO A 6 63.33 46.41 11.53
N GLU A 7 62.78 46.84 12.66
CA GLU A 7 62.06 45.99 13.61
C GLU A 7 60.80 45.38 13.00
N ILE A 8 60.06 46.15 12.20
CA ILE A 8 58.86 45.68 11.50
C ILE A 8 59.24 44.71 10.38
N GLN A 9 60.38 44.92 9.72
CA GLN A 9 60.88 43.99 8.70
C GLN A 9 61.29 42.64 9.31
N ALA A 10 62.00 42.64 10.43
CA ALA A 10 62.39 41.43 11.15
C ALA A 10 61.17 40.64 11.65
N HIS A 11 60.21 41.34 12.27
CA HIS A 11 58.95 40.72 12.71
C HIS A 11 58.16 40.11 11.54
N ASN A 12 58.07 40.82 10.41
CA ASN A 12 57.42 40.31 9.21
C ASN A 12 58.16 39.10 8.62
N GLN A 13 59.48 39.03 8.73
CA GLN A 13 60.27 37.89 8.27
C GLN A 13 60.02 36.66 9.15
N GLU A 14 60.05 36.80 10.48
CA GLU A 14 59.72 35.73 11.43
C GLU A 14 58.29 35.20 11.22
N MET A 15 57.33 36.11 10.99
CA MET A 15 55.95 35.77 10.65
C MET A 15 55.85 34.97 9.35
N ARG A 16 56.62 35.34 8.31
CA ARG A 16 56.65 34.62 7.03
C ARG A 16 57.27 33.24 7.17
N GLU A 17 58.38 33.12 7.88
CA GLU A 17 59.03 31.82 8.14
C GLU A 17 58.11 30.88 8.93
N SER A 18 57.43 31.41 9.95
CA SER A 18 56.42 30.67 10.72
C SER A 18 55.26 30.22 9.84
N PHE A 19 54.80 31.09 8.95
CA PHE A 19 53.74 30.76 8.00
C PHE A 19 54.19 29.70 6.99
N TYR A 20 55.41 29.76 6.44
CA TYR A 20 55.93 28.75 5.52
C TYR A 20 56.18 27.41 6.20
N ALA A 21 56.64 27.40 7.45
CA ALA A 21 56.78 26.19 8.26
C ALA A 21 55.43 25.54 8.55
N LEU A 22 54.36 26.34 8.71
CA LEU A 22 52.99 25.85 8.90
C LEU A 22 52.32 25.48 7.57
N ALA A 23 52.59 26.19 6.48
CA ALA A 23 51.99 26.02 5.15
C ALA A 23 52.81 25.09 4.24
N THR A 24 53.56 24.15 4.82
CA THR A 24 54.25 23.13 4.02
C THR A 24 53.24 22.31 3.21
N PRO A 25 53.64 21.77 2.04
CA PRO A 25 52.78 20.91 1.24
C PRO A 25 52.19 19.74 2.04
N LEU A 26 52.96 19.21 3.01
CA LEU A 26 52.51 18.15 3.91
C LEU A 26 51.39 18.61 4.86
N ASN A 27 51.51 19.79 5.47
CA ASN A 27 50.48 20.29 6.37
C ASN A 27 49.19 20.65 5.62
N LEU A 28 49.31 21.17 4.39
CA LEU A 28 48.16 21.44 3.54
C LEU A 28 47.44 20.15 3.12
N THR A 29 48.17 19.09 2.76
CA THR A 29 47.57 17.79 2.44
C THR A 29 46.90 17.16 3.66
N LEU A 30 47.54 17.24 4.84
CA LEU A 30 46.96 16.78 6.10
C LEU A 30 45.70 17.57 6.48
N LEU A 31 45.69 18.89 6.29
CA LEU A 31 44.53 19.73 6.55
C LEU A 31 43.37 19.39 5.61
N LEU A 32 43.64 19.23 4.31
CA LEU A 32 42.61 18.82 3.33
C LEU A 32 42.06 17.43 3.62
N ALA A 33 42.92 16.48 3.99
CA ALA A 33 42.50 15.14 4.39
C ALA A 33 41.65 15.17 5.66
N PHE A 34 42.05 15.97 6.67
CA PHE A 34 41.30 16.15 7.91
C PHE A 34 39.93 16.78 7.67
N LEU A 35 39.85 17.84 6.85
CA LEU A 35 38.58 18.48 6.47
C LEU A 35 37.69 17.55 5.66
N ALA A 36 38.26 16.75 4.75
CA ALA A 36 37.52 15.75 4.00
C ALA A 36 36.95 14.66 4.91
N LEU A 37 37.76 14.13 5.85
CA LEU A 37 37.30 13.14 6.82
C LEU A 37 36.22 13.72 7.75
N LEU A 38 36.38 14.95 8.22
CA LEU A 38 35.35 15.65 8.98
C LEU A 38 34.05 15.80 8.17
N TYR A 39 34.15 16.21 6.90
CA TYR A 39 33.00 16.29 6.02
C TYR A 39 32.33 14.92 5.82
N PHE A 40 33.11 13.86 5.58
CA PHE A 40 32.57 12.49 5.42
C PHE A 40 31.96 11.93 6.71
N ARG A 41 32.41 12.39 7.89
CA ARG A 41 31.86 12.02 9.20
C ARG A 41 30.62 12.82 9.58
N LEU A 42 30.57 14.10 9.22
CA LEU A 42 29.50 15.02 9.58
C LEU A 42 28.42 15.16 8.50
N ARG A 43 28.65 14.67 7.28
CA ARG A 43 27.65 14.72 6.22
C ARG A 43 26.39 13.98 6.70
N PRO A 44 25.22 14.63 6.70
CA PRO A 44 23.97 13.98 7.06
C PRO A 44 23.74 12.83 6.07
N SER A 45 23.47 11.64 6.59
CA SER A 45 23.06 10.51 5.77
C SER A 45 21.70 10.84 5.14
N THR A 46 21.49 10.50 3.87
CA THR A 46 20.18 10.65 3.21
C THR A 46 19.12 9.97 4.08
N PRO A 47 17.99 10.63 4.39
CA PRO A 47 16.95 10.00 5.18
C PRO A 47 16.48 8.71 4.47
N PRO A 48 16.33 7.60 5.21
CA PRO A 48 15.83 6.37 4.61
C PRO A 48 14.44 6.62 4.03
N SER A 49 14.26 6.36 2.73
CA SER A 49 12.95 6.40 2.11
C SER A 49 12.15 5.19 2.60
N LEU A 50 11.13 5.43 3.42
CA LEU A 50 10.20 4.37 3.79
C LEU A 50 9.43 3.92 2.54
N PRO A 51 9.25 2.61 2.32
CA PRO A 51 8.33 2.16 1.29
C PRO A 51 6.95 2.76 1.56
N LYS A 52 6.30 3.25 0.51
CA LYS A 52 4.92 3.76 0.61
C LYS A 52 4.06 2.65 1.17
N GLY A 53 3.47 2.88 2.34
CA GLY A 53 2.56 1.91 2.96
C GLY A 53 1.43 1.54 1.99
N PRO A 54 0.78 0.37 2.20
CA PRO A 54 -0.41 0.02 1.43
C PRO A 54 -1.43 1.16 1.52
N ALA A 55 -2.11 1.45 0.41
CA ALA A 55 -3.12 2.51 0.39
C ALA A 55 -4.16 2.26 1.49
N PRO A 56 -4.65 3.32 2.16
CA PRO A 56 -5.69 3.15 3.17
C PRO A 56 -6.92 2.51 2.53
N ILE A 57 -7.44 1.46 3.17
CA ILE A 57 -8.66 0.78 2.74
C ILE A 57 -9.82 1.71 3.07
N VAL A 58 -10.33 2.40 2.05
CA VAL A 58 -11.53 3.23 2.18
C VAL A 58 -12.75 2.31 2.06
N PHE A 59 -13.61 2.32 3.08
CA PHE A 59 -14.87 1.62 3.03
C PHE A 59 -15.73 2.19 1.89
N GLN A 60 -16.07 1.35 0.92
CA GLN A 60 -16.77 1.77 -0.30
C GLN A 60 -18.13 1.11 -0.42
N THR A 61 -19.05 1.80 -1.11
CA THR A 61 -20.33 1.21 -1.50
C THR A 61 -20.17 0.65 -2.91
N TYR A 62 -20.46 -0.63 -3.07
CA TYR A 62 -20.37 -1.34 -4.33
C TYR A 62 -21.78 -1.67 -4.84
N THR A 63 -21.99 -1.52 -6.13
CA THR A 63 -23.07 -2.18 -6.88
C THR A 63 -22.53 -3.47 -7.53
N PRO A 64 -23.40 -4.42 -7.95
CA PRO A 64 -22.95 -5.62 -8.64
C PRO A 64 -22.00 -5.33 -9.82
N ARG A 65 -22.26 -4.29 -10.61
CA ARG A 65 -21.37 -3.85 -11.70
C ARG A 65 -19.99 -3.41 -11.22
N THR A 66 -19.92 -2.61 -10.16
CA THR A 66 -18.64 -2.14 -9.64
C THR A 66 -17.87 -3.23 -8.92
N LEU A 67 -18.58 -4.16 -8.26
CA LEU A 67 -17.98 -5.29 -7.57
C LEU A 67 -17.34 -6.25 -8.59
N LEU A 68 -18.00 -6.51 -9.72
CA LEU A 68 -17.54 -7.43 -10.76
C LEU A 68 -16.18 -7.06 -11.35
N LYS A 69 -15.79 -5.78 -11.29
CA LYS A 69 -14.46 -5.32 -11.72
C LYS A 69 -13.33 -5.86 -10.86
N ASN A 70 -13.62 -6.25 -9.62
CA ASN A 70 -12.66 -6.75 -8.63
C ASN A 70 -12.69 -8.28 -8.57
N ASN A 71 -12.56 -8.93 -9.73
CA ASN A 71 -12.60 -10.40 -9.87
C ASN A 71 -11.19 -11.03 -9.91
N GLY A 72 -10.13 -10.26 -9.67
CA GLY A 72 -8.76 -10.75 -9.75
C GLY A 72 -8.15 -10.84 -11.14
N LYS A 73 -8.86 -10.50 -12.22
CA LYS A 73 -8.27 -10.40 -13.57
C LYS A 73 -7.44 -9.12 -13.69
N ASP A 74 -6.49 -9.08 -14.61
CA ASP A 74 -5.66 -7.89 -14.89
C ASP A 74 -4.96 -7.29 -13.67
N SER A 75 -4.52 -8.14 -12.73
CA SER A 75 -3.93 -7.72 -11.44
C SER A 75 -4.86 -6.92 -10.52
N ALA A 76 -6.17 -6.87 -10.80
CA ALA A 76 -7.17 -6.33 -9.90
C ALA A 76 -7.19 -7.11 -8.57
N PRO A 77 -7.65 -6.49 -7.47
CA PRO A 77 -7.95 -7.20 -6.24
C PRO A 77 -9.12 -8.19 -6.45
N VAL A 78 -9.27 -9.13 -5.52
CA VAL A 78 -10.36 -10.10 -5.53
C VAL A 78 -11.31 -9.78 -4.39
N TYR A 79 -12.50 -9.30 -4.72
CA TYR A 79 -13.56 -9.01 -3.76
C TYR A 79 -14.73 -9.95 -3.96
N LEU A 80 -15.47 -10.25 -2.89
CA LEU A 80 -16.77 -10.91 -2.99
C LEU A 80 -17.69 -10.37 -1.91
N ALA A 81 -19.01 -10.46 -2.14
CA ALA A 81 -19.99 -10.05 -1.14
C ALA A 81 -20.65 -11.25 -0.46
N VAL A 82 -20.90 -11.12 0.85
CA VAL A 82 -21.71 -12.06 1.63
C VAL A 82 -22.64 -11.25 2.53
N ARG A 83 -23.95 -11.49 2.43
CA ARG A 83 -25.03 -10.75 3.12
C ARG A 83 -24.84 -9.23 3.07
N GLY A 84 -24.48 -8.71 1.90
CA GLY A 84 -24.30 -7.27 1.69
C GLY A 84 -22.99 -6.69 2.26
N LYS A 85 -22.13 -7.46 2.92
CA LYS A 85 -20.76 -7.06 3.27
C LYS A 85 -19.81 -7.44 2.15
N VAL A 86 -18.89 -6.56 1.77
CA VAL A 86 -17.87 -6.83 0.75
C VAL A 86 -16.55 -7.14 1.44
N TYR A 87 -16.00 -8.32 1.17
CA TYR A 87 -14.74 -8.81 1.71
C TYR A 87 -13.62 -8.71 0.70
N ASP A 88 -12.44 -8.31 1.15
CA ASP A 88 -11.20 -8.42 0.39
C ASP A 88 -10.56 -9.79 0.59
N VAL A 89 -10.71 -10.64 -0.42
CA VAL A 89 -10.15 -12.00 -0.46
C VAL A 89 -8.91 -12.08 -1.34
N THR A 90 -8.24 -10.96 -1.60
CA THR A 90 -7.01 -10.91 -2.41
C THR A 90 -5.89 -11.76 -1.80
N SER A 91 -5.83 -11.87 -0.46
CA SER A 91 -4.91 -12.80 0.22
C SER A 91 -5.20 -14.28 -0.08
N GLY A 92 -6.45 -14.59 -0.44
CA GLY A 92 -6.93 -15.91 -0.87
C GLY A 92 -7.00 -16.09 -2.39
N ARG A 93 -6.22 -15.33 -3.18
CA ARG A 93 -6.29 -15.35 -4.67
C ARG A 93 -6.16 -16.73 -5.29
N ASN A 94 -5.46 -17.68 -4.66
CA ASN A 94 -5.38 -19.06 -5.16
C ASN A 94 -6.73 -19.80 -5.14
N PHE A 95 -7.68 -19.34 -4.32
CA PHE A 95 -9.01 -19.92 -4.20
C PHE A 95 -10.05 -19.15 -5.01
N TYR A 96 -10.07 -17.83 -4.85
CA TYR A 96 -11.11 -16.95 -5.41
C TYR A 96 -10.65 -16.20 -6.66
N GLY A 97 -9.36 -16.18 -6.98
CA GLY A 97 -8.84 -15.53 -8.18
C GLY A 97 -8.99 -16.41 -9.42
N PRO A 98 -8.57 -15.89 -10.59
CA PRO A 98 -8.65 -16.61 -11.85
C PRO A 98 -7.96 -17.99 -11.80
N GLY A 99 -8.66 -19.05 -12.20
CA GLY A 99 -8.22 -20.43 -12.17
C GLY A 99 -8.36 -21.13 -10.80
N GLY A 100 -8.86 -20.44 -9.78
CA GLY A 100 -9.15 -21.02 -8.47
C GLY A 100 -10.49 -21.77 -8.43
N PRO A 101 -10.68 -22.72 -7.49
CA PRO A 101 -11.92 -23.50 -7.36
C PRO A 101 -13.16 -22.64 -7.05
N TYR A 102 -12.97 -21.43 -6.53
CA TYR A 102 -14.04 -20.51 -6.13
C TYR A 102 -14.02 -19.21 -6.96
N GLU A 103 -13.43 -19.23 -8.16
CA GLU A 103 -13.34 -18.08 -9.08
C GLU A 103 -14.73 -17.51 -9.43
N ASN A 104 -15.74 -18.36 -9.50
CA ASN A 104 -17.11 -17.99 -9.82
C ASN A 104 -17.73 -16.97 -8.84
N PHE A 105 -17.24 -16.90 -7.60
CA PHE A 105 -17.66 -15.89 -6.62
C PHE A 105 -16.88 -14.57 -6.71
N ALA A 106 -15.81 -14.52 -7.50
CA ALA A 106 -14.99 -13.34 -7.66
C ALA A 106 -15.79 -12.19 -8.28
N GLY A 107 -15.87 -11.08 -7.56
CA GLY A 107 -16.59 -9.87 -7.94
C GLY A 107 -18.11 -10.00 -7.88
N ARG A 108 -18.66 -11.01 -7.18
CA ARG A 108 -20.11 -11.26 -7.13
C ARG A 108 -20.63 -11.37 -5.70
N ASP A 109 -21.95 -11.38 -5.56
CA ASP A 109 -22.60 -11.81 -4.32
C ASP A 109 -22.57 -13.33 -4.23
N ALA A 110 -21.84 -13.85 -3.24
CA ALA A 110 -21.66 -15.26 -2.99
C ALA A 110 -22.67 -15.80 -1.96
N THR A 111 -23.57 -14.96 -1.43
CA THR A 111 -24.48 -15.31 -0.33
C THR A 111 -25.23 -16.61 -0.58
N ARG A 112 -25.94 -16.72 -1.71
CA ARG A 112 -26.71 -17.92 -2.03
C ARG A 112 -25.82 -19.13 -2.32
N GLY A 113 -24.76 -18.96 -3.11
CA GLY A 113 -23.81 -20.04 -3.41
C GLY A 113 -23.18 -20.64 -2.15
N LEU A 114 -22.79 -19.81 -1.19
CA LEU A 114 -22.24 -20.25 0.09
C LEU A 114 -23.29 -20.92 0.99
N ALA A 115 -24.51 -20.37 1.04
CA ALA A 115 -25.61 -20.92 1.82
C ALA A 115 -26.03 -22.31 1.32
N CYS A 116 -26.17 -22.46 0.00
CA CYS A 116 -26.52 -23.71 -0.67
C CYS A 116 -25.33 -24.66 -0.86
N GLN A 117 -24.11 -24.23 -0.52
CA GLN A 117 -22.85 -24.95 -0.79
C GLN A 117 -22.71 -25.36 -2.27
N SER A 118 -23.19 -24.53 -3.19
CA SER A 118 -23.18 -24.78 -4.63
C SER A 118 -22.38 -23.70 -5.37
N PHE A 119 -21.69 -24.16 -6.40
CA PHE A 119 -20.88 -23.35 -7.32
C PHE A 119 -21.57 -23.14 -8.68
N ASP A 120 -22.82 -23.59 -8.80
CA ASP A 120 -23.57 -23.55 -10.05
C ASP A 120 -23.83 -22.10 -10.47
N GLU A 121 -23.80 -21.86 -11.79
CA GLU A 121 -24.04 -20.52 -12.34
C GLU A 121 -25.42 -19.96 -11.98
N ASP A 122 -26.39 -20.83 -11.71
CA ASP A 122 -27.74 -20.48 -11.29
C ASP A 122 -27.78 -19.85 -9.89
N MET A 123 -26.77 -20.10 -9.06
CA MET A 123 -26.63 -19.52 -7.72
C MET A 123 -25.84 -18.20 -7.71
N LEU A 124 -25.35 -17.75 -8.88
CA LEU A 124 -24.60 -16.51 -9.01
C LEU A 124 -25.51 -15.33 -9.35
N THR A 125 -25.09 -14.13 -8.96
CA THR A 125 -25.74 -12.89 -9.38
C THR A 125 -25.66 -12.75 -10.91
N LYS A 126 -26.74 -13.07 -11.62
CA LYS A 126 -26.84 -12.93 -13.09
C LYS A 126 -27.25 -11.53 -13.51
N ASP A 127 -28.23 -10.96 -12.80
CA ASP A 127 -28.70 -9.60 -13.06
C ASP A 127 -27.84 -8.59 -12.28
N LEU A 128 -27.02 -7.82 -13.00
CA LEU A 128 -26.14 -6.82 -12.41
C LEU A 128 -26.82 -5.46 -12.21
N ASP A 129 -27.99 -5.24 -12.84
CA ASP A 129 -28.77 -4.01 -12.76
C ASP A 129 -30.05 -4.16 -11.93
N GLY A 130 -30.40 -5.40 -11.61
CA GLY A 130 -31.59 -5.75 -10.84
C GLY A 130 -31.45 -5.61 -9.33
N PRO A 131 -32.52 -5.99 -8.60
CA PRO A 131 -32.46 -6.10 -7.15
C PRO A 131 -31.45 -7.17 -6.74
N LEU A 132 -30.83 -6.98 -5.57
CA LEU A 132 -30.05 -8.03 -4.94
C LEU A 132 -30.97 -9.17 -4.54
N ASP A 133 -30.43 -10.39 -4.57
CA ASP A 133 -31.12 -11.57 -4.10
C ASP A 133 -31.33 -11.49 -2.58
N PRO A 134 -32.58 -11.40 -2.09
CA PRO A 134 -32.86 -11.25 -0.67
C PRO A 134 -32.50 -12.51 0.13
N CYS A 135 -32.44 -13.69 -0.51
CA CYS A 135 -32.17 -14.98 0.15
C CYS A 135 -33.15 -15.31 1.30
N ASP A 136 -34.38 -14.79 1.25
CA ASP A 136 -35.41 -14.99 2.29
C ASP A 136 -36.05 -16.40 2.22
N ASP A 137 -35.90 -17.09 1.10
CA ASP A 137 -36.39 -18.45 0.85
C ASP A 137 -35.44 -19.55 1.36
N LEU A 138 -34.28 -19.19 1.94
CA LEU A 138 -33.32 -20.16 2.43
C LEU A 138 -33.85 -20.91 3.67
N PRO A 139 -33.84 -22.25 3.68
CA PRO A 139 -34.20 -23.05 4.84
C PRO A 139 -33.21 -22.85 6.00
N PRO A 140 -33.61 -23.15 7.25
CA PRO A 140 -32.79 -22.93 8.44
C PRO A 140 -31.39 -23.54 8.37
N GLU A 141 -31.24 -24.72 7.77
CA GLU A 141 -29.95 -25.38 7.59
C GLU A 141 -28.99 -24.57 6.72
N GLN A 142 -29.48 -24.01 5.60
CA GLN A 142 -28.67 -23.17 4.72
C GLN A 142 -28.31 -21.83 5.37
N LEU A 143 -29.18 -21.31 6.23
CA LEU A 143 -28.89 -20.11 7.04
C LEU A 143 -27.78 -20.38 8.08
N GLU A 144 -27.77 -21.54 8.72
CA GLU A 144 -26.67 -21.93 9.63
C GLU A 144 -25.35 -22.12 8.89
N ASN A 145 -25.37 -22.76 7.71
CA ASN A 145 -24.19 -22.85 6.84
C ASN A 145 -23.65 -21.47 6.46
N LEU A 146 -24.54 -20.55 6.08
CA LEU A 146 -24.19 -19.17 5.74
C LEU A 146 -23.56 -18.42 6.93
N LYS A 147 -24.10 -18.59 8.14
CA LYS A 147 -23.50 -18.00 9.36
C LYS A 147 -22.08 -18.50 9.58
N GLY A 148 -21.85 -19.81 9.48
CA GLY A 148 -20.52 -20.40 9.62
C GLY A 148 -19.52 -19.94 8.55
N TRP A 149 -20.00 -19.56 7.36
CA TRP A 149 -19.17 -18.88 6.37
C TRP A 149 -18.86 -17.44 6.75
N ILE A 150 -19.86 -16.66 7.18
CA ILE A 150 -19.66 -15.26 7.58
C ILE A 150 -18.65 -15.15 8.71
N GLU A 151 -18.72 -16.01 9.72
CA GLU A 151 -17.76 -16.05 10.83
C GLU A 151 -16.32 -16.27 10.33
N ARG A 152 -16.11 -17.28 9.47
CA ARG A 152 -14.80 -17.54 8.85
C ARG A 152 -14.29 -16.37 8.03
N PHE A 153 -15.18 -15.66 7.34
CA PHE A 153 -14.83 -14.51 6.53
C PHE A 153 -14.49 -13.29 7.39
N ASP A 154 -15.27 -13.02 8.44
CA ASP A 154 -15.02 -11.95 9.41
C ASP A 154 -13.69 -12.17 10.18
N GLU A 155 -13.30 -13.43 10.43
CA GLU A 155 -12.00 -13.76 11.04
C GLU A 155 -10.81 -13.61 10.09
N LYS A 156 -10.98 -13.98 8.82
CA LYS A 156 -9.86 -14.14 7.87
C LYS A 156 -9.65 -12.95 6.94
N TYR A 157 -10.70 -12.22 6.60
CA TYR A 157 -10.68 -11.20 5.56
C TYR A 157 -11.19 -9.86 6.07
N LEU A 158 -10.71 -8.79 5.43
CA LEU A 158 -11.12 -7.44 5.78
C LEU A 158 -12.43 -7.09 5.07
N VAL A 159 -13.34 -6.47 5.79
CA VAL A 159 -14.54 -5.86 5.20
C VAL A 159 -14.15 -4.51 4.59
N VAL A 160 -14.21 -4.42 3.27
CA VAL A 160 -13.81 -3.24 2.50
C VAL A 160 -14.99 -2.41 2.00
N GLY A 161 -16.22 -2.88 2.25
CA GLY A 161 -17.39 -2.16 1.81
C GLY A 161 -18.71 -2.86 2.08
N LYS A 162 -19.76 -2.29 1.46
CA LYS A 162 -21.11 -2.87 1.42
C LYS A 162 -21.60 -2.98 -0.02
N LEU A 163 -22.36 -4.04 -0.30
CA LEU A 163 -23.03 -4.24 -1.57
C LEU A 163 -24.45 -3.65 -1.48
N VAL A 164 -24.82 -2.84 -2.46
CA VAL A 164 -26.16 -2.26 -2.61
C VAL A 164 -26.71 -2.58 -4.00
N PRO A 165 -28.04 -2.71 -4.15
CA PRO A 165 -28.65 -2.86 -5.47
C PRO A 165 -28.36 -1.63 -6.32
N PHE A 166 -28.29 -1.83 -7.63
CA PHE A 166 -28.20 -0.71 -8.55
C PHE A 166 -29.50 0.10 -8.52
N LYS A 167 -29.42 1.42 -8.31
CA LYS A 167 -30.56 2.33 -8.40
C LYS A 167 -30.31 3.31 -9.55
N LYS A 168 -31.21 3.30 -10.53
CA LYS A 168 -31.12 4.15 -11.73
C LYS A 168 -31.25 5.65 -11.42
N THR A 169 -31.66 6.02 -10.20
CA THR A 169 -31.93 7.40 -9.78
C THR A 169 -30.69 8.21 -9.37
N ASP A 170 -29.51 7.61 -9.33
CA ASP A 170 -28.32 8.23 -8.72
C ASP A 170 -27.51 9.13 -9.69
N PHE A 171 -28.16 9.65 -10.74
CA PHE A 171 -27.59 10.67 -11.62
C PHE A 171 -28.23 12.03 -11.28
N HIS A 172 -27.43 12.98 -10.80
CA HIS A 172 -27.74 14.41 -10.81
C HIS A 172 -26.74 15.09 -11.75
#